data_AF-A0A455T0F7-F1
#
_entry.id   AF-A0A455T0F7-F1
#
_cell.length_a   1.000
_cell.length_b   1.000
_cell.length_c   1.000
_cell.angle_alpha   90.00
_cell.angle_beta   90.00
_cell.angle_gamma   90.00
#
_symmetry.space_group_name_H-M   'P 1'
#
loop_
_entity.id
_entity.type
_entity.pdbx_description
1 polymer ?
#
loop_
_entity_poly.entity_id
_entity_poly.type
_entity_poly.pdbx_seq_one_letter_code
_entity_poly.pdbx_strand_id
1 'polypeptide(L)' 'MLRKMTNLKPGDRVRVTYGPLSFHQGTVIRVDERNHQVTVSLPTLIGKKNVKVDFLQVQKI' A
#
# COMPACT_ATOMS: atom_id res chain seq x y z
N MET A 1 20.47 7.69 8.11
CA MET A 1 19.85 6.80 7.10
C MET A 1 18.51 7.39 6.69
N LEU A 2 18.43 8.10 5.55
CA LEU A 2 17.14 8.52 5.00
C LEU A 2 16.41 7.27 4.49
N ARG A 3 15.32 6.87 5.14
CA ARG A 3 14.39 5.91 4.57
C ARG A 3 13.88 6.52 3.27
N LYS A 4 14.26 5.93 2.14
CA LYS A 4 13.80 6.25 0.79
C LYS A 4 12.28 6.36 0.87
N MET A 5 11.72 7.58 0.83
CA MET A 5 10.28 7.75 0.64
C MET A 5 9.97 7.04 -0.67
N THR A 6 9.37 5.87 -0.56
CA THR A 6 9.09 5.02 -1.70
C THR A 6 8.14 5.83 -2.57
N ASN A 7 8.61 6.29 -3.73
CA ASN A 7 7.78 6.98 -4.71
C ASN A 7 6.73 5.98 -5.22
N LEU A 8 5.59 5.93 -4.53
CA LEU A 8 4.47 5.06 -4.83
C LEU A 8 3.56 5.77 -5.82
N LYS A 9 3.14 5.05 -6.85
CA LYS A 9 2.18 5.51 -7.86
C LYS A 9 1.10 4.46 -8.11
N PRO A 10 -0.09 4.86 -8.61
CA PRO A 10 -1.08 3.89 -9.07
C PRO A 10 -0.48 2.89 -10.07
N GLY A 11 -0.77 1.61 -9.86
CA GLY A 11 -0.22 0.48 -10.62
C GLY A 11 0.98 -0.20 -9.97
N ASP A 12 1.64 0.43 -8.99
CA ASP A 12 2.75 -0.21 -8.28
C ASP A 12 2.27 -1.40 -7.45
N ARG A 13 3.06 -2.48 -7.44
CA ARG A 13 2.87 -3.58 -6.49
C ARG A 13 3.52 -3.22 -5.15
N VAL A 14 2.78 -3.43 -4.08
CA VAL A 14 3.23 -3.17 -2.73
C VAL A 14 2.82 -4.31 -1.81
N ARG A 15 3.57 -4.47 -0.73
CA ARG A 15 3.25 -5.33 0.39
C ARG A 15 2.94 -4.46 1.60
N VAL A 16 1.83 -4.75 2.29
CA VAL A 16 1.54 -4.13 3.58
C VAL A 16 2.48 -4.72 4.63
N THR A 17 3.20 -3.86 5.35
CA THR A 17 4.23 -4.26 6.33
C THR A 17 3.74 -4.18 7.77
N TYR A 18 2.59 -3.55 8.02
CA TYR A 18 2.08 -3.33 9.38
C TYR A 18 0.55 -3.36 9.45
N GLY A 19 0.00 -3.84 10.57
CA GLY A 19 -1.44 -3.95 10.83
C GLY A 19 -2.04 -5.34 10.57
N PRO A 20 -3.37 -5.51 10.68
CA PRO A 20 -4.05 -6.81 10.55
C PRO A 20 -3.96 -7.42 9.14
N LEU A 21 -3.56 -6.61 8.16
CA LEU A 21 -3.36 -7.03 6.76
C LEU A 21 -1.88 -7.11 6.40
N SER A 22 -0.99 -7.14 7.41
CA SER A 22 0.43 -7.35 7.21
C SER A 22 0.67 -8.57 6.33
N PHE A 23 1.75 -8.51 5.55
CA PHE A 23 2.21 -9.53 4.61
C PHE A 23 1.37 -9.69 3.33
N HIS A 24 0.18 -9.10 3.24
CA HIS A 24 -0.63 -9.13 2.03
C HIS A 24 -0.02 -8.23 0.96
N GLN A 25 0.01 -8.74 -0.27
CA GLN A 25 0.44 -7.99 -1.45
C GLN A 25 -0.78 -7.44 -2.18
N GLY A 26 -0.61 -6.27 -2.78
CA GLY A 26 -1.65 -5.68 -3.61
C GLY A 26 -1.09 -4.63 -4.54
N THR A 27 -2.01 -3.97 -5.24
CA THR A 27 -1.69 -2.92 -6.20
C THR A 27 -2.14 -1.58 -5.64
N VAL A 28 -1.27 -0.58 -5.67
CA VAL A 28 -1.65 0.80 -5.38
C VAL A 28 -2.65 1.25 -6.45
N ILE A 29 -3.81 1.74 -6.04
CA ILE A 29 -4.82 2.28 -6.96
C ILE A 29 -5.00 3.79 -6.82
N ARG A 30 -4.58 4.36 -5.68
CA ARG A 30 -4.61 5.79 -5.42
C ARG A 30 -3.53 6.17 -4.41
N VAL A 31 -2.99 7.37 -4.58
CA VAL A 31 -2.01 7.97 -3.69
C VAL A 31 -2.54 9.33 -3.26
N ASP A 32 -2.49 9.61 -1.97
CA ASP A 32 -2.85 10.89 -1.36
C ASP A 32 -1.64 11.43 -0.60
N GLU A 33 -0.85 12.22 -1.32
CA GLU A 33 0.39 12.80 -0.80
C GLU A 33 0.12 13.84 0.30
N ARG A 34 -1.05 14.51 0.28
CA ARG A 34 -1.40 15.52 1.30
C ARG A 34 -1.60 14.88 2.67
N ASN A 35 -2.22 13.71 2.68
CA ASN A 35 -2.55 12.98 3.92
C ASN A 35 -1.59 11.84 4.25
N HIS A 36 -0.49 11.72 3.49
CA HIS A 36 0.48 10.63 3.63
C HIS A 36 -0.14 9.20 3.52
N GLN A 37 -1.18 9.04 2.69
CA GLN A 37 -1.93 7.78 2.57
C GLN A 37 -1.89 7.20 1.16
N VAL A 38 -1.97 5.87 1.07
CA VAL A 38 -2.19 5.14 -0.18
C VAL A 38 -3.36 4.19 -0.05
N THR A 39 -4.11 4.05 -1.15
CA THR A 39 -5.14 3.03 -1.27
C THR A 39 -4.56 1.85 -2.04
N VAL A 40 -4.52 0.69 -1.39
CA VAL A 40 -4.04 -0.57 -1.96
C VAL A 40 -5.23 -1.49 -2.20
N SER A 41 -5.31 -2.08 -3.38
CA SER A 41 -6.25 -3.14 -3.71
C SER A 41 -5.60 -4.48 -3.40
N LEU A 42 -6.09 -5.15 -2.37
CA LEU A 42 -5.65 -6.47 -1.94
C LEU A 42 -6.57 -7.55 -2.51
N PRO A 43 -6.05 -8.63 -3.11
CA PRO A 43 -6.84 -9.80 -3.42
C PRO A 43 -7.26 -10.50 -2.12
N THR A 44 -8.53 -10.89 -2.04
CA THR A 44 -9.10 -11.67 -0.93
C THR A 44 -9.83 -12.88 -1.50
N LEU A 45 -10.19 -13.86 -0.65
CA LEU A 45 -10.96 -15.04 -1.06
C LEU A 45 -12.30 -14.70 -1.73
N ILE A 46 -12.85 -13.50 -1.45
CA ILE A 46 -14.17 -13.04 -1.92
C ILE A 46 -14.01 -11.97 -3.01
N GLY A 47 -12.80 -11.72 -3.52
CA GLY A 47 -12.54 -10.78 -4.61
C GLY A 47 -11.40 -9.81 -4.33
N LYS A 48 -11.70 -8.51 -4.33
CA LYS A 48 -10.71 -7.44 -4.05
C LYS A 48 -11.21 -6.54 -2.94
N LYS A 49 -10.35 -6.21 -1.99
CA LYS A 49 -10.62 -5.24 -0.92
C LYS A 49 -9.68 -4.05 -1.05
N ASN A 50 -10.24 -2.85 -1.07
CA ASN A 50 -9.46 -1.62 -1.09
C ASN A 50 -9.23 -1.16 0.34
N VAL A 51 -7.97 -0.89 0.68
CA VAL A 51 -7.56 -0.54 2.03
C VAL A 51 -6.70 0.70 1.98
N LYS A 52 -7.01 1.67 2.84
CA LYS A 52 -6.20 2.86 3.03
C LYS A 52 -5.15 2.56 4.10
N VAL A 53 -3.90 2.81 3.77
CA VAL A 53 -2.74 2.59 4.64
C VAL A 53 -1.78 3.76 4.50
N ASP A 54 -0.99 4.01 5.52
CA ASP A 54 0.06 5.03 5.49
C ASP A 54 1.22 4.58 4.58
N PHE A 55 1.92 5.52 3.94
CA PHE A 55 3.13 5.24 3.15
C PHE A 55 4.18 4.41 3.91
N LEU A 56 4.28 4.59 5.23
CA LEU A 56 5.23 3.89 6.08
C LEU A 56 4.84 2.43 6.34
N GLN A 57 3.57 2.09 6.12
CA GLN A 57 3.01 0.75 6.32
C GLN A 57 3.00 -0.10 5.05
N VAL A 58 3.61 0.40 3.97
CA VAL A 58 3.72 -0.31 2.70
C VAL A 58 5.16 -0.30 2.20
N GLN A 59 5.54 -1.41 1.58
CA GLN A 59 6.83 -1.58 0.93
C GLN A 59 6.60 -1.95 -0.53
N LYS A 60 7.23 -1.22 -1.44
CA LYS A 60 7.21 -1.56 -2.87
C LYS A 60 8.00 -2.84 -3.13
N ILE A 61 7.47 -3.67 -4.02
CA ILE A 61 8.04 -4.95 -4.48
C ILE A 61 8.23 -4.90 -5.99
#